data_AF-A0A7Y3KW26-F1
#
_entry.id   AF-A0A7Y3KW26-F1
#
_cell.length_a   1.000
_cell.length_b   1.000
_cell.length_c   1.000
_cell.angle_alpha   90.00
_cell.angle_beta   90.00
_cell.angle_gamma   90.00
#
_symmetry.space_group_name_H-M   'P 1'
#
loop_
_entity.id
_entity.type
_entity.pdbx_description
1 polymer ?
#
loop_
_entity_poly.entity_id
_entity_poly.type
_entity_poly.pdbx_seq_one_letter_code
_entity_poly.pdbx_strand_id
1 'polypeptide(L)'
;MALVDKVKNQAAQLAQKAQDAGKAGQAKIEEMQARRHADGLLRDLGAIFYSQLKFGGEPVTTPEVTRLTSDLREYEAEYGAISETPED
;
A
#
# COMPACT_ATOMS: atom_id res chain seq x y z
N MET A 1 -29.60 -24.77 -32.15
CA MET A 1 -28.35 -24.00 -31.94
C MET A 1 -28.37 -23.09 -30.70
N ALA A 2 -29.53 -22.78 -30.10
CA ALA A 2 -29.61 -21.87 -28.95
C ALA A 2 -28.92 -22.34 -27.64
N LEU A 3 -28.79 -23.66 -27.41
CA LEU A 3 -28.17 -24.18 -26.18
C LEU A 3 -26.63 -24.01 -26.18
N VAL A 4 -25.99 -24.21 -27.33
CA VAL A 4 -24.55 -24.07 -27.52
C VAL A 4 -24.12 -22.59 -27.41
N ASP A 5 -24.94 -21.67 -27.90
CA ASP A 5 -24.68 -20.23 -27.76
C ASP A 5 -24.78 -19.76 -26.30
N LYS A 6 -25.71 -20.32 -25.51
CA LYS A 6 -25.83 -19.99 -24.09
C LYS A 6 -24.63 -20.49 -23.28
N VAL A 7 -24.12 -21.69 -23.59
CA VAL A 7 -22.92 -22.25 -22.96
C VAL A 7 -21.68 -21.45 -23.34
N LYS A 8 -21.51 -21.06 -24.62
CA LYS A 8 -20.41 -20.19 -25.05
C LYS A 8 -20.44 -18.82 -24.38
N ASN A 9 -21.62 -18.20 -24.29
CA ASN A 9 -21.78 -16.91 -23.61
C ASN A 9 -21.50 -17.01 -22.11
N GLN A 10 -21.94 -18.08 -21.45
CA GLN A 10 -21.60 -18.32 -20.03
C GLN A 10 -20.11 -18.55 -19.83
N ALA A 11 -19.46 -19.35 -20.70
CA ALA A 11 -18.02 -19.58 -20.65
C ALA A 11 -17.23 -18.28 -20.87
N ALA A 12 -17.64 -17.44 -21.82
CA ALA A 12 -17.01 -16.15 -22.07
C ALA A 12 -17.20 -15.19 -20.87
N GLN A 13 -18.39 -15.13 -20.27
CA GLN A 13 -18.63 -14.34 -19.06
C GLN A 13 -17.84 -14.86 -17.85
N LEU A 14 -17.68 -16.18 -17.72
CA LEU A 14 -16.89 -16.78 -16.65
C LEU A 14 -15.40 -16.46 -16.82
N ALA A 15 -14.87 -16.56 -18.04
CA ALA A 15 -13.49 -16.20 -18.36
C ALA A 15 -13.23 -14.71 -18.12
N GLN A 16 -14.16 -13.84 -18.52
CA GLN A 16 -14.07 -12.40 -18.27
C GLN A 16 -14.07 -12.08 -16.77
N LYS A 17 -15.00 -12.67 -16.01
CA LYS A 17 -15.05 -12.51 -14.54
C LYS A 17 -13.80 -13.04 -13.85
N ALA A 18 -13.25 -14.17 -14.30
CA ALA A 18 -12.02 -14.72 -13.75
C ALA A 18 -10.82 -13.79 -14.04
N GLN A 19 -10.75 -13.20 -15.22
CA GLN A 19 -9.70 -12.24 -15.58
C GLN A 19 -9.82 -10.94 -14.76
N ASP A 20 -11.04 -10.41 -14.62
CA ASP A 20 -11.29 -9.19 -13.84
C ASP A 20 -11.04 -9.42 -12.34
N ALA A 21 -11.43 -10.58 -11.80
CA ALA A 21 -11.12 -10.98 -10.43
C ALA A 21 -9.62 -11.18 -10.19
N GLY A 22 -8.90 -11.73 -11.17
CA GLY A 22 -7.44 -11.85 -11.11
C GLY A 22 -6.74 -10.50 -11.04
N LYS A 23 -7.15 -9.55 -11.89
CA LYS A 23 -6.62 -8.17 -11.89
C LYS A 23 -6.95 -7.43 -10.60
N ALA A 24 -8.20 -7.53 -10.13
CA ALA A 24 -8.61 -6.92 -8.87
C ALA A 24 -7.87 -7.53 -7.66
N GLY A 25 -7.59 -8.84 -7.70
CA GLY A 25 -6.79 -9.52 -6.68
C GLY A 25 -5.33 -9.06 -6.66
N GLN A 26 -4.71 -8.91 -7.83
CA GLN A 26 -3.34 -8.39 -7.96
C GLN A 26 -3.24 -6.95 -7.44
N ALA A 27 -4.13 -6.06 -7.89
CA ALA A 27 -4.14 -4.66 -7.44
C ALA A 27 -4.29 -4.54 -5.92
N LYS A 28 -5.15 -5.35 -5.28
CA LYS A 28 -5.28 -5.37 -3.82
C LYS A 28 -4.03 -5.87 -3.11
N ILE A 29 -3.32 -6.84 -3.69
CA ILE A 29 -2.07 -7.34 -3.09
C ILE A 29 -0.99 -6.27 -3.18
N GLU A 30 -0.87 -5.58 -4.31
CA GLU A 30 0.04 -4.46 -4.51
C GLU A 30 -0.25 -3.33 -3.52
N GLU A 31 -1.51 -2.93 -3.37
CA GLU A 31 -1.94 -1.94 -2.39
C GLU A 31 -1.60 -2.34 -0.95
N MET A 32 -1.86 -3.60 -0.57
CA MET A 32 -1.49 -4.10 0.77
C MET A 32 0.02 -4.12 1.00
N GLN A 33 0.81 -4.45 -0.03
CA GLN A 33 2.27 -4.43 0.06
C GLN A 33 2.79 -3.01 0.20
N ALA A 34 2.28 -2.07 -0.58
CA ALA A 34 2.60 -0.65 -0.50
C ALA A 34 2.26 -0.09 0.88
N ARG A 35 1.06 -0.38 1.40
CA ARG A 35 0.64 0.04 2.75
C ARG A 35 1.57 -0.51 3.83
N ARG A 36 1.92 -1.80 3.78
CA ARG A 36 2.88 -2.39 4.73
C ARG A 36 4.27 -1.74 4.66
N HIS A 37 4.68 -1.33 3.46
CA HIS A 37 5.94 -0.61 3.29
C HIS A 37 5.87 0.76 3.99
N ALA A 38 4.80 1.53 3.75
CA ALA A 38 4.57 2.81 4.42
C ALA A 38 4.52 2.68 5.96
N ASP A 39 3.86 1.65 6.48
CA ASP A 39 3.83 1.36 7.93
C ASP A 39 5.24 1.11 8.49
N GLY A 40 6.09 0.42 7.73
CA GLY A 40 7.51 0.20 8.08
C GLY A 40 8.30 1.51 8.16
N LEU A 41 8.14 2.37 7.16
CA LEU A 41 8.79 3.70 7.12
C LEU A 41 8.34 4.58 8.30
N LEU A 42 7.04 4.60 8.61
CA LEU A 42 6.51 5.31 9.77
C LEU A 42 7.04 4.75 11.09
N ARG A 43 7.15 3.43 11.21
CA ARG A 43 7.72 2.78 12.40
C ARG A 43 9.19 3.16 12.61
N ASP A 44 9.99 3.20 11.54
CA ASP A 44 11.39 3.59 11.60
C ASP A 44 11.54 5.07 11.97
N LEU A 45 10.73 5.94 11.35
CA LEU A 45 10.68 7.36 11.70
C LEU A 45 10.29 7.57 13.17
N GLY A 46 9.27 6.85 13.63
CA GLY A 46 8.82 6.86 15.02
C GLY A 46 9.89 6.38 16.00
N ALA A 47 10.68 5.36 15.65
CA ALA A 47 11.79 4.88 16.47
C ALA A 47 12.90 5.94 16.61
N ILE A 48 13.23 6.65 15.52
CA ILE A 48 14.17 7.76 15.53
C ILE A 48 13.66 8.88 16.44
N PHE A 49 12.39 9.28 16.31
CA PHE A 49 11.77 10.29 17.19
C PHE A 49 11.71 9.85 18.66
N TYR A 50 11.33 8.60 18.94
CA TYR A 50 11.28 8.07 20.30
C TYR A 50 12.66 8.08 20.96
N SER A 51 13.71 7.73 20.22
CA SER A 51 15.08 7.78 20.74
C SER A 51 15.50 9.21 21.12
N GLN A 52 15.09 10.22 20.33
CA GLN A 52 15.35 11.63 20.64
C GLN A 52 14.63 12.05 21.93
N LEU A 53 13.34 11.72 22.05
CA LEU A 53 12.56 12.03 23.26
C LEU A 53 13.15 11.38 24.50
N LYS A 54 13.64 10.15 24.39
CA LYS A 54 14.22 9.38 25.50
C LYS A 54 15.55 9.93 25.99
N PHE A 55 16.39 10.44 25.08
CA PHE A 55 17.77 10.83 25.39
C PHE A 55 18.02 12.34 25.34
N GLY A 56 16.98 13.15 25.08
CA GLY A 56 17.08 14.62 25.08
C GLY A 56 17.97 15.19 23.97
N GLY A 57 18.06 14.50 22.83
CA GLY A 57 18.91 14.89 21.71
C GLY A 57 18.35 16.05 20.87
N GLU A 58 19.23 16.75 20.14
CA GLU A 58 18.81 17.74 19.13
C GLU A 58 17.92 17.11 18.04
N PRO A 59 17.04 17.93 17.39
CA PRO A 59 16.24 17.48 16.26
C PRO A 59 17.14 16.86 15.19
N VAL A 60 17.00 15.56 15.00
CA VAL A 60 17.80 14.83 14.03
C VAL A 60 17.28 15.13 12.63
N THR A 61 17.93 16.07 11.95
CA THR A 61 17.86 16.15 10.49
C THR A 61 18.96 15.25 9.93
N THR A 62 18.86 13.95 10.20
CA THR A 62 19.79 12.99 9.60
C THR A 62 19.40 12.71 8.16
N PRO A 63 20.37 12.30 7.32
CA PRO A 63 20.07 11.74 6.01
C PRO A 63 18.98 10.67 6.03
N GLU A 64 18.90 9.90 7.13
CA GLU A 64 17.87 8.87 7.30
C GLU A 64 16.46 9.46 7.43
N VAL A 65 16.26 10.48 8.26
CA VAL A 65 14.96 11.16 8.38
C VAL A 65 14.54 11.78 7.05
N THR A 66 15.47 12.40 6.32
CA THR A 66 15.21 12.94 4.99
C THR A 66 14.80 11.85 4.01
N ARG A 67 15.50 10.72 3.99
CA ARG A 67 15.18 9.56 3.14
C ARG A 67 13.79 9.01 3.45
N LEU A 68 13.53 8.66 4.71
CA LEU A 68 12.24 8.12 5.16
C LEU A 68 11.08 9.07 4.83
N THR A 69 11.26 10.38 5.00
CA THR A 69 10.23 11.38 4.67
C THR A 69 10.04 11.51 3.15
N SER A 70 11.09 11.35 2.35
CA SER A 70 10.98 11.32 0.88
C SER A 70 10.18 10.11 0.42
N ASP A 71 10.53 8.92 0.93
CA ASP A 71 9.87 7.66 0.57
C ASP A 71 8.38 7.68 0.95
N LEU A 72 8.03 8.26 2.11
CA LEU A 72 6.64 8.47 2.53
C LEU A 72 5.88 9.42 1.58
N ARG A 73 6.52 10.50 1.12
CA ARG A 73 5.90 11.42 0.15
C ARG A 73 5.69 10.78 -1.21
N GLU A 74 6.59 9.91 -1.64
CA GLU A 74 6.43 9.13 -2.87
C GLU A 74 5.23 8.19 -2.76
N TYR A 75 5.09 7.49 -1.62
CA TYR A 75 3.90 6.70 -1.34
C TYR A 75 2.62 7.55 -1.37
N GLU A 76 2.62 8.71 -0.72
CA GLU A 76 1.44 9.60 -0.69
C GLU A 76 1.04 10.11 -2.08
N ALA A 77 2.02 10.35 -2.95
CA ALA A 77 1.78 10.75 -4.33
C ALA A 77 1.16 9.62 -5.18
N GLU A 78 1.49 8.37 -4.88
CA GLU A 78 1.04 7.19 -5.65
C GLU A 78 -0.25 6.56 -5.11
N TYR A 79 -0.40 6.46 -3.80
CA TYR A 79 -1.49 5.74 -3.11
C TYR A 79 -2.45 6.66 -2.33
N GLY A 80 -2.12 7.94 -2.20
CA GLY A 80 -2.89 8.91 -1.42
C GLY A 80 -2.41 9.03 0.02
N ALA A 81 -3.04 9.94 0.77
CA ALA A 81 -2.61 10.31 2.12
C ALA A 81 -2.55 9.09 3.07
N ILE A 82 -1.48 9.01 3.85
CA ILE A 82 -1.35 7.99 4.89
C ILE A 82 -2.28 8.35 6.04
N SER A 83 -2.95 7.35 6.62
CA SER A 83 -3.77 7.56 7.81
C SER A 83 -2.89 7.98 8.99
N GLU A 84 -2.97 9.25 9.39
CA GLU A 84 -2.22 9.81 10.53
C GLU A 84 -2.76 9.37 11.90
N THR A 85 -3.94 8.75 11.93
CA THR A 85 -4.53 8.16 13.14
C THR A 85 -4.09 6.72 13.30
N PRO A 86 -3.58 6.31 14.47
CA PRO A 86 -3.43 4.89 14.80
C PRO A 86 -4.81 4.24 14.67
N GLU A 87 -4.94 3.25 13.78
CA GLU A 87 -6.12 2.38 13.79
C GLU A 87 -6.00 1.48 15.04
N ASP A 88 -7.01 1.54 15.93
CA ASP A 88 -7.10 0.76 17.17
C ASP A 88 -7.13 -0.77 16.93
#